data_AF-A0A8H7P3J0-F1
#
_entry.id   AF-A0A8H7P3J0-F1
#
_cell.length_a   1.000
_cell.length_b   1.000
_cell.length_c   1.000
_cell.angle_alpha   90.00
_cell.angle_beta   90.00
_cell.angle_gamma   90.00
#
_symmetry.space_group_name_H-M   'P 1'
#
loop_
_entity.id
_entity.type
_entity.pdbx_description
1 polymer ?
#
loop_
_entity_poly.entity_id
_entity_poly.type
_entity_poly.pdbx_seq_one_letter_code
_entity_poly.pdbx_strand_id
1 'polypeptide(L)'
;MAERTDNLLDRLFPLPSAAPSPLCPERFPGITHASKIAVAEALKANHLERHSFTNEHGFHNGGSHASHHLLAAFALGAPARVFNAIYEVQIGRTRPASNISKIITRETFWDHLGDRTFYEGYLQYFSDVVLKAGAASAIEEYIFTKSANFHDAANVPRRMLNRHFAMLYHPMIYLAYGLEFGIPGLVAEALVLGLAQTAVHPLQMPGLISLSDFEEQDTATDRTGAQAEDKTSVVKRDHPNIGVHAFTVLARFLQDDRFSASTLGLTPHTEQVEALPHYSKVGAELSDAILSYTEDWLVDGTDAGHTEQKIEELCWAATLMYGVCGWGGRKQGLYGEFNNDFFHMHGVTSCLFLQTMVTYLSPSSASLFLRTYFRMLIAWWVSRGRPAFPIREFYTSVPELPRRCAPDHMKLEKGMFPVESTALNAWLPLIQMSIMHTDDHLCKTQRALAHFASQYGERPAGYFAELTSGERPSLDGIELLDGTLFLRVAGLTAERVAAAGEDRSLFWDVRGFFV
;
A
#
# COMPACT_ATOMS: atom_id res chain seq x y z
N MET A 1 0.38 30.97 -25.15
CA MET A 1 0.97 30.23 -24.02
C MET A 1 -0.11 29.53 -23.21
N ALA A 2 -1.19 30.20 -22.79
CA ALA A 2 -2.34 29.59 -22.10
C ALA A 2 -2.91 28.32 -22.77
N GLU A 3 -3.22 28.38 -24.07
CA GLU A 3 -3.78 27.24 -24.84
C GLU A 3 -2.81 26.03 -24.95
N ARG A 4 -1.49 26.26 -24.80
CA ARG A 4 -0.46 25.21 -24.82
C ARG A 4 -0.28 24.56 -23.45
N THR A 5 -0.49 25.32 -22.37
CA THR A 5 -0.53 24.82 -20.98
C THR A 5 -1.78 24.02 -20.68
N ASP A 6 -2.95 24.45 -21.18
CA ASP A 6 -4.22 23.72 -20.96
C ASP A 6 -4.18 22.32 -21.62
N ASN A 7 -3.63 22.23 -22.83
CA ASN A 7 -3.42 20.96 -23.52
C ASN A 7 -2.46 20.02 -22.77
N LEU A 8 -1.42 20.56 -22.12
CA LEU A 8 -0.49 19.76 -21.33
C LEU A 8 -1.17 19.22 -20.06
N LEU A 9 -1.90 20.08 -19.34
CA LEU A 9 -2.59 19.69 -18.11
C LEU A 9 -3.64 18.61 -18.36
N ASP A 10 -4.40 18.72 -19.46
CA ASP A 10 -5.39 17.71 -19.85
C ASP A 10 -4.75 16.37 -20.24
N ARG A 11 -3.53 16.39 -20.79
CA ARG A 11 -2.76 15.16 -21.09
C ARG A 11 -2.20 14.50 -19.82
N LEU A 12 -1.84 15.30 -18.82
CA LEU A 12 -1.35 14.81 -17.53
C LEU A 12 -2.51 14.33 -16.64
N PHE A 13 -3.66 15.00 -16.67
CA PHE A 13 -4.83 14.67 -15.86
C PHE A 13 -6.07 14.42 -16.73
N PRO A 14 -6.05 13.35 -17.55
CA PRO A 14 -7.22 12.93 -18.30
C PRO A 14 -8.29 12.39 -17.35
N LEU A 15 -9.50 12.13 -17.88
CA LEU A 15 -10.52 11.42 -17.11
C LEU A 15 -10.02 10.03 -16.69
N PRO A 16 -10.28 9.59 -15.44
CA PRO A 16 -9.82 8.29 -14.97
C PRO A 16 -10.23 7.13 -15.90
N SER A 17 -9.26 6.27 -16.22
CA SER A 17 -9.44 5.07 -17.04
C SER A 17 -10.06 3.91 -16.25
N ALA A 18 -10.35 2.82 -16.94
CA ALA A 18 -10.58 1.54 -16.29
C ALA A 18 -9.27 1.02 -15.67
N ALA A 19 -9.40 0.08 -14.72
CA ALA A 19 -8.26 -0.60 -14.14
C ALA A 19 -7.47 -1.36 -15.24
N PRO A 20 -6.13 -1.44 -15.12
CA PRO A 20 -5.27 -1.98 -16.18
C PRO A 20 -5.37 -3.50 -16.35
N SER A 21 -5.89 -4.22 -15.35
CA SER A 21 -6.11 -5.66 -15.37
C SER A 21 -7.36 -6.02 -14.56
N PRO A 22 -8.11 -7.09 -14.90
CA PRO A 22 -9.23 -7.59 -14.09
C PRO A 22 -8.84 -7.98 -12.65
N LEU A 23 -7.56 -8.26 -12.41
CA LEU A 23 -7.03 -8.61 -11.10
C LEU A 23 -6.77 -7.37 -10.22
N CYS A 24 -6.75 -6.18 -10.82
CA CYS A 24 -6.59 -4.93 -10.08
C CYS A 24 -7.86 -4.56 -9.30
N PRO A 25 -7.78 -3.60 -8.37
CA PRO A 25 -8.91 -3.23 -7.53
C PRO A 25 -10.15 -2.82 -8.32
N GLU A 26 -11.25 -3.55 -8.12
CA GLU A 26 -12.53 -3.26 -8.76
C GLU A 26 -13.10 -1.90 -8.33
N ARG A 27 -14.00 -1.37 -9.16
CA ARG A 27 -14.71 -0.11 -8.92
C ARG A 27 -16.12 -0.42 -8.45
N PHE A 28 -16.54 0.17 -7.33
CA PHE A 28 -17.92 0.06 -6.87
C PHE A 28 -18.87 0.77 -7.86
N PRO A 29 -20.09 0.23 -8.07
CA PRO A 29 -21.13 0.93 -8.81
C PRO A 29 -21.44 2.30 -8.21
N GLY A 30 -21.69 3.30 -9.06
CA GLY A 30 -21.96 4.69 -8.64
C GLY A 30 -21.16 5.73 -9.43
N ILE A 31 -20.11 5.30 -10.13
CA ILE A 31 -19.32 6.15 -11.02
C ILE A 31 -20.18 6.60 -12.22
N THR A 32 -20.18 7.90 -12.50
CA THR A 32 -20.86 8.53 -13.64
C THR A 32 -19.88 9.38 -14.46
N HIS A 33 -20.29 9.83 -15.64
CA HIS A 33 -19.49 10.79 -16.40
C HIS A 33 -19.23 12.08 -15.61
N ALA A 34 -20.24 12.57 -14.86
CA ALA A 34 -20.10 13.75 -14.01
C ALA A 34 -19.09 13.52 -12.87
N SER A 35 -19.05 12.33 -12.26
CA SER A 35 -18.04 12.04 -11.23
C SER A 35 -16.63 11.96 -11.81
N LYS A 36 -16.46 11.42 -13.03
CA LYS A 36 -15.17 11.43 -13.75
C LYS A 36 -14.66 12.85 -14.00
N ILE A 37 -15.52 13.75 -14.45
CA ILE A 37 -15.15 15.17 -14.65
C ILE A 37 -14.76 15.79 -13.32
N ALA A 38 -15.62 15.68 -12.30
CA ALA A 38 -15.38 16.34 -11.02
C ALA A 38 -14.09 15.89 -10.33
N VAL A 39 -13.77 14.58 -10.35
CA VAL A 39 -12.51 14.10 -9.77
C VAL A 39 -11.29 14.55 -10.58
N ALA A 40 -11.38 14.59 -11.92
CA ALA A 40 -10.29 15.07 -12.76
C ALA A 40 -10.01 16.56 -12.53
N GLU A 41 -11.05 17.38 -12.44
CA GLU A 41 -10.90 18.81 -12.14
C GLU A 41 -10.32 19.05 -10.74
N ALA A 42 -10.72 18.27 -9.73
CA ALA A 42 -10.13 18.34 -8.39
C ALA A 42 -8.64 17.92 -8.38
N LEU A 43 -8.25 16.94 -9.19
CA LEU A 43 -6.85 16.53 -9.35
C LEU A 43 -6.02 17.60 -10.07
N LYS A 44 -6.55 18.23 -11.12
CA LYS A 44 -5.92 19.37 -11.81
C LYS A 44 -5.71 20.56 -10.85
N ALA A 45 -6.74 20.91 -10.09
CA ALA A 45 -6.64 21.97 -9.08
C ALA A 45 -5.57 21.65 -8.04
N ASN A 46 -5.55 20.41 -7.54
CA ASN A 46 -4.50 19.96 -6.63
C ASN A 46 -3.09 20.12 -7.24
N HIS A 47 -2.89 19.68 -8.48
CA HIS A 47 -1.60 19.77 -9.18
C HIS A 47 -1.12 21.23 -9.33
N LEU A 48 -2.03 22.14 -9.70
CA LEU A 48 -1.68 23.54 -9.97
C LEU A 48 -1.50 24.37 -8.69
N GLU A 49 -2.34 24.14 -7.70
CA GLU A 49 -2.46 25.06 -6.55
C GLU A 49 -1.63 24.59 -5.35
N ARG A 50 -1.34 23.29 -5.25
CA ARG A 50 -0.85 22.67 -4.02
C ARG A 50 0.53 22.06 -4.18
N HIS A 51 1.37 22.33 -3.18
CA HIS A 51 2.61 21.62 -3.01
C HIS A 51 2.33 20.27 -2.36
N SER A 52 3.03 19.25 -2.82
CA SER A 52 2.95 17.91 -2.25
C SER A 52 3.61 17.73 -0.88
N PHE A 53 4.09 18.81 -0.24
CA PHE A 53 4.63 18.80 1.13
C PHE A 53 3.76 19.64 2.05
N THR A 54 3.66 19.22 3.32
CA THR A 54 2.80 19.89 4.32
C THR A 54 3.54 20.65 5.39
N ASN A 55 4.82 20.36 5.57
CA ASN A 55 5.69 21.08 6.49
C ASN A 55 7.13 21.17 5.96
N GLU A 56 7.92 22.07 6.55
CA GLU A 56 9.35 22.27 6.26
C GLU A 56 10.22 21.08 6.69
N HIS A 57 9.76 20.27 7.64
CA HIS A 57 10.45 19.06 8.09
C HIS A 57 10.36 17.92 7.08
N GLY A 58 9.49 18.06 6.06
CA GLY A 58 9.09 17.03 5.09
C GLY A 58 8.76 15.70 5.75
N PHE A 59 8.07 15.78 6.88
CA PHE A 59 7.25 14.71 7.39
C PHE A 59 5.99 14.59 6.55
N HIS A 60 5.62 13.36 6.19
CA HIS A 60 4.61 13.07 5.16
C HIS A 60 3.22 12.85 5.71
N ASN A 61 2.87 13.42 6.86
CA ASN A 61 1.52 13.26 7.42
C ASN A 61 0.48 14.14 6.71
N GLY A 62 0.79 14.60 5.50
CA GLY A 62 -0.12 15.43 4.74
C GLY A 62 0.25 15.63 3.27
N GLY A 63 1.35 15.03 2.77
CA GLY A 63 1.71 15.20 1.36
C GLY A 63 0.52 14.79 0.51
N SER A 64 -0.02 15.75 -0.27
CA SER A 64 -1.39 15.77 -0.82
C SER A 64 -2.15 14.42 -0.77
N HIS A 65 -2.67 14.08 0.41
CA HIS A 65 -3.64 12.97 0.54
C HIS A 65 -4.91 13.27 -0.26
N ALA A 66 -5.03 14.47 -0.84
CA ALA A 66 -6.08 14.81 -1.77
C ALA A 66 -6.15 13.81 -2.91
N SER A 67 -5.08 13.52 -3.64
CA SER A 67 -5.14 12.57 -4.77
C SER A 67 -5.58 11.18 -4.31
N HIS A 68 -5.01 10.69 -3.20
CA HIS A 68 -5.34 9.39 -2.63
C HIS A 68 -6.79 9.31 -2.16
N HIS A 69 -7.28 10.32 -1.45
CA HIS A 69 -8.65 10.38 -0.94
C HIS A 69 -9.64 10.53 -2.10
N LEU A 70 -9.38 11.46 -3.03
CA LEU A 70 -10.20 11.67 -4.22
C LEU A 70 -10.35 10.39 -5.03
N LEU A 71 -9.25 9.69 -5.31
CA LEU A 71 -9.28 8.45 -6.09
C LEU A 71 -9.79 7.24 -5.31
N ALA A 72 -9.54 7.14 -4.00
CA ALA A 72 -10.16 6.12 -3.16
C ALA A 72 -11.69 6.29 -3.13
N ALA A 73 -12.18 7.49 -2.86
CA ALA A 73 -13.62 7.79 -2.86
C ALA A 73 -14.24 7.58 -4.25
N PHE A 74 -13.55 7.99 -5.32
CA PHE A 74 -13.99 7.72 -6.69
C PHE A 74 -14.10 6.22 -6.98
N ALA A 75 -13.12 5.41 -6.56
CA ALA A 75 -13.19 3.96 -6.71
C ALA A 75 -14.30 3.30 -5.89
N LEU A 76 -14.70 3.90 -4.78
CA LEU A 76 -15.86 3.50 -3.98
C LEU A 76 -17.20 3.99 -4.55
N GLY A 77 -17.21 4.68 -5.71
CA GLY A 77 -18.44 5.11 -6.37
C GLY A 77 -18.97 6.46 -5.89
N ALA A 78 -18.12 7.30 -5.29
CA ALA A 78 -18.54 8.63 -4.80
C ALA A 78 -19.10 9.52 -5.94
N PRO A 79 -20.23 10.23 -5.69
CA PRO A 79 -20.81 11.14 -6.67
C PRO A 79 -20.02 12.45 -6.76
N ALA A 80 -20.18 13.18 -7.87
CA ALA A 80 -19.43 14.40 -8.20
C ALA A 80 -19.31 15.42 -7.04
N ARG A 81 -20.41 15.63 -6.27
CA ARG A 81 -20.45 16.58 -5.15
C ARG A 81 -19.45 16.29 -4.02
N VAL A 82 -19.02 15.04 -3.87
CA VAL A 82 -18.10 14.62 -2.79
C VAL A 82 -16.68 15.13 -3.05
N PHE A 83 -16.24 15.23 -4.31
CA PHE A 83 -14.86 15.59 -4.62
C PHE A 83 -14.50 17.02 -4.24
N ASN A 84 -15.43 17.97 -4.38
CA ASN A 84 -15.21 19.33 -3.91
C ASN A 84 -15.07 19.37 -2.39
N ALA A 85 -15.92 18.65 -1.66
CA ALA A 85 -15.85 18.58 -0.20
C ALA A 85 -14.54 17.93 0.28
N ILE A 86 -14.08 16.86 -0.39
CA ILE A 86 -12.77 16.26 -0.13
C ILE A 86 -11.67 17.29 -0.39
N TYR A 87 -11.70 17.97 -1.54
CA TYR A 87 -10.68 18.94 -1.91
C TYR A 87 -10.58 20.07 -0.90
N GLU A 88 -11.70 20.66 -0.47
CA GLU A 88 -11.75 21.72 0.56
C GLU A 88 -11.13 21.28 1.89
N VAL A 89 -11.44 20.06 2.35
CA VAL A 89 -10.85 19.52 3.58
C VAL A 89 -9.34 19.30 3.46
N GLN A 90 -8.86 18.90 2.28
CA GLN A 90 -7.44 18.61 2.03
C GLN A 90 -6.63 19.88 1.78
N ILE A 91 -7.25 20.91 1.21
CA ILE A 91 -6.71 22.26 1.00
C ILE A 91 -6.20 22.88 2.32
N GLY A 92 -6.89 22.61 3.44
CA GLY A 92 -6.47 23.09 4.76
C GLY A 92 -5.23 22.37 5.31
N ARG A 93 -4.81 21.27 4.69
CA ARG A 93 -3.70 20.40 5.16
C ARG A 93 -2.44 20.54 4.31
N THR A 94 -2.52 21.08 3.11
CA THR A 94 -1.40 21.20 2.16
C THR A 94 -0.85 22.62 2.06
N ARG A 95 0.43 22.76 1.68
CA ARG A 95 1.04 24.07 1.40
C ARG A 95 0.67 24.55 -0.01
N PRO A 96 0.64 25.86 -0.27
CA PRO A 96 0.54 26.39 -1.64
C PRO A 96 1.75 25.95 -2.49
N ALA A 97 1.54 25.76 -3.79
CA ALA A 97 2.61 25.50 -4.75
C ALA A 97 3.71 26.60 -4.71
N SER A 98 4.96 26.20 -4.98
CA SER A 98 6.12 27.09 -4.95
C SER A 98 6.57 27.44 -6.38
N ASN A 99 7.03 28.67 -6.60
CA ASN A 99 7.49 29.15 -7.92
C ASN A 99 8.99 28.91 -8.18
N ILE A 100 9.67 28.11 -7.35
CA ILE A 100 11.13 27.90 -7.47
C ILE A 100 11.38 26.71 -8.40
N SER A 101 11.76 26.98 -9.65
CA SER A 101 12.19 25.95 -10.59
C SER A 101 13.70 26.01 -10.79
N LYS A 102 14.42 25.06 -10.20
CA LYS A 102 15.77 24.70 -10.64
C LYS A 102 15.62 23.64 -11.73
N ILE A 103 16.33 23.77 -12.84
CA ILE A 103 16.19 22.86 -13.98
C ILE A 103 16.89 21.53 -13.71
N ILE A 104 16.19 20.42 -13.93
CA ILE A 104 16.75 19.06 -13.98
C ILE A 104 16.85 18.63 -15.45
N THR A 105 18.00 18.09 -15.85
CA THR A 105 18.20 17.46 -17.16
C THR A 105 18.56 15.99 -16.98
N ARG A 106 18.66 15.24 -18.09
CA ARG A 106 19.06 13.82 -18.05
C ARG A 106 20.46 13.65 -17.46
N GLU A 107 21.34 14.63 -17.66
CA GLU A 107 22.72 14.65 -17.19
C GLU A 107 22.79 14.99 -15.70
N THR A 108 21.98 15.95 -15.23
CA THR A 108 22.00 16.42 -13.83
C THR A 108 21.02 15.69 -12.92
N PHE A 109 20.18 14.80 -13.47
CA PHE A 109 19.15 14.06 -12.75
C PHE A 109 19.67 13.38 -11.47
N TRP A 110 20.86 12.78 -11.55
CA TRP A 110 21.45 12.03 -10.44
C TRP A 110 22.16 12.89 -9.39
N ASP A 111 22.38 14.18 -9.66
CA ASP A 111 23.25 15.04 -8.83
C ASP A 111 22.53 15.62 -7.60
N HIS A 112 21.20 15.74 -7.69
CA HIS A 112 20.38 16.38 -6.67
C HIS A 112 19.46 15.38 -5.94
N LEU A 113 19.83 14.10 -5.97
CA LEU A 113 19.18 13.06 -5.19
C LEU A 113 19.36 13.34 -3.69
N GLY A 114 18.45 14.06 -3.06
CA GLY A 114 18.54 14.36 -1.62
C GLY A 114 17.92 15.70 -1.26
N ASP A 115 17.84 16.58 -2.26
CA ASP A 115 17.53 17.98 -2.10
C ASP A 115 16.10 18.39 -2.53
N ARG A 116 15.23 18.62 -1.53
CA ARG A 116 13.83 19.05 -1.70
C ARG A 116 13.67 20.31 -2.54
N THR A 117 14.70 21.14 -2.63
CA THR A 117 14.66 22.40 -3.38
C THR A 117 14.61 22.20 -4.90
N PHE A 118 14.83 20.98 -5.39
CA PHE A 118 14.73 20.62 -6.81
C PHE A 118 13.41 19.96 -7.20
N TYR A 119 12.42 19.91 -6.28
CA TYR A 119 11.13 19.24 -6.49
C TYR A 119 10.46 19.61 -7.82
N GLU A 120 10.23 20.90 -8.07
CA GLU A 120 9.57 21.37 -9.31
C GLU A 120 10.39 21.05 -10.58
N GLY A 121 11.72 21.02 -10.46
CA GLY A 121 12.62 20.66 -11.55
C GLY A 121 12.45 19.19 -11.97
N TYR A 122 12.42 18.31 -10.97
CA TYR A 122 12.12 16.90 -11.20
C TYR A 122 10.69 16.74 -11.74
N LEU A 123 9.71 17.53 -11.27
CA LEU A 123 8.31 17.47 -11.74
C LEU A 123 8.21 17.66 -13.24
N GLN A 124 8.83 18.72 -13.74
CA GLN A 124 8.87 19.02 -15.16
C GLN A 124 9.58 17.90 -15.95
N TYR A 125 10.75 17.45 -15.46
CA TYR A 125 11.52 16.40 -16.12
C TYR A 125 10.73 15.11 -16.30
N PHE A 126 10.09 14.61 -15.23
CA PHE A 126 9.34 13.36 -15.32
C PHE A 126 8.01 13.49 -16.03
N SER A 127 7.38 14.65 -16.01
CA SER A 127 6.22 14.92 -16.86
C SER A 127 6.58 14.70 -18.33
N ASP A 128 7.74 15.20 -18.77
CA ASP A 128 8.22 15.01 -20.13
C ASP A 128 8.60 13.55 -20.42
N VAL A 129 9.26 12.87 -19.48
CA VAL A 129 9.63 11.44 -19.61
C VAL A 129 8.39 10.56 -19.74
N VAL A 130 7.40 10.70 -18.86
CA VAL A 130 6.18 9.87 -18.86
C VAL A 130 5.35 10.13 -20.11
N LEU A 131 5.18 11.40 -20.51
CA LEU A 131 4.42 11.75 -21.71
C LEU A 131 5.09 11.28 -23.00
N LYS A 132 6.42 11.09 -23.01
CA LYS A 132 7.17 10.65 -24.19
C LYS A 132 7.39 9.14 -24.25
N ALA A 133 7.78 8.53 -23.13
CA ALA A 133 8.22 7.13 -23.07
C ALA A 133 7.17 6.18 -22.49
N GLY A 134 6.13 6.73 -21.84
CA GLY A 134 5.13 5.96 -21.11
C GLY A 134 5.57 5.58 -19.69
N ALA A 135 4.58 5.23 -18.86
CA ALA A 135 4.80 4.93 -17.44
C ALA A 135 5.69 3.69 -17.22
N ALA A 136 5.43 2.58 -17.91
CA ALA A 136 6.19 1.32 -17.74
C ALA A 136 7.70 1.53 -18.00
N SER A 137 8.04 2.13 -19.15
CA SER A 137 9.43 2.41 -19.53
C SER A 137 10.13 3.31 -18.51
N ALA A 138 9.44 4.33 -18.01
CA ALA A 138 9.99 5.25 -17.02
C ALA A 138 10.24 4.55 -15.67
N ILE A 139 9.32 3.70 -15.22
CA ILE A 139 9.46 2.94 -13.98
C ILE A 139 10.64 1.98 -14.07
N GLU A 140 10.76 1.23 -15.18
CA GLU A 140 11.87 0.32 -15.39
C GLU A 140 13.21 1.06 -15.38
N GLU A 141 13.36 2.11 -16.20
CA GLU A 141 14.61 2.87 -16.35
C GLU A 141 15.08 3.49 -15.02
N TYR A 142 14.20 4.19 -14.31
CA TYR A 142 14.59 5.04 -13.18
C TYR A 142 14.43 4.40 -11.80
N ILE A 143 13.72 3.27 -11.67
CA ILE A 143 13.53 2.58 -10.37
C ILE A 143 14.20 1.20 -10.36
N PHE A 144 14.03 0.40 -11.41
CA PHE A 144 14.36 -1.03 -11.37
C PHE A 144 15.65 -1.43 -12.07
N THR A 145 16.31 -0.53 -12.81
CA THR A 145 17.64 -0.86 -13.34
C THR A 145 18.69 -0.99 -12.24
N LYS A 146 19.68 -1.87 -12.47
CA LYS A 146 20.88 -1.99 -11.64
C LYS A 146 21.58 -0.63 -11.48
N SER A 147 21.70 0.13 -12.57
CA SER A 147 22.34 1.45 -12.56
C SER A 147 21.55 2.51 -11.78
N ALA A 148 20.21 2.41 -11.70
CA ALA A 148 19.41 3.26 -10.82
C ALA A 148 19.59 2.94 -9.34
N ASN A 149 20.13 1.78 -8.96
CA ASN A 149 20.26 1.37 -7.56
C ASN A 149 21.72 1.33 -7.08
N PHE A 150 22.60 0.81 -7.91
CA PHE A 150 24.01 0.59 -7.64
C PHE A 150 24.84 1.28 -8.72
N HIS A 151 25.42 2.43 -8.38
CA HIS A 151 26.31 3.18 -9.26
C HIS A 151 27.48 3.72 -8.43
N ASP A 152 28.65 3.11 -8.61
CA ASP A 152 29.81 3.31 -7.74
C ASP A 152 30.44 4.71 -7.85
N ALA A 153 30.15 5.45 -8.93
CA ALA A 153 30.70 6.79 -9.17
C ALA A 153 29.77 7.95 -8.76
N ALA A 154 28.65 7.67 -8.08
CA ALA A 154 27.72 8.73 -7.66
C ALA A 154 28.13 9.35 -6.32
N ASN A 155 28.02 10.69 -6.19
CA ASN A 155 28.26 11.40 -4.92
C ASN A 155 27.25 11.00 -3.82
N VAL A 156 26.06 10.56 -4.21
CA VAL A 156 25.00 10.06 -3.32
C VAL A 156 24.55 8.68 -3.83
N PRO A 157 24.39 7.66 -2.96
CA PRO A 157 23.82 6.39 -3.36
C PRO A 157 22.43 6.58 -3.98
N ARG A 158 22.27 6.12 -5.23
CA ARG A 158 21.02 6.28 -5.99
C ARG A 158 19.87 5.53 -5.30
N ARG A 159 19.98 4.21 -5.15
CA ARG A 159 19.09 3.37 -4.31
C ARG A 159 17.60 3.66 -4.52
N MET A 160 17.19 3.80 -5.78
CA MET A 160 15.85 4.28 -6.13
C MET A 160 14.75 3.32 -5.67
N LEU A 161 15.01 2.02 -5.63
CA LEU A 161 14.06 1.03 -5.13
C LEU A 161 13.84 1.14 -3.61
N ASN A 162 14.89 1.39 -2.80
CA ASN A 162 14.72 1.66 -1.36
C ASN A 162 13.82 2.88 -1.14
N ARG A 163 14.12 3.92 -1.89
CA ARG A 163 13.46 5.20 -1.79
C ARG A 163 12.01 5.12 -2.29
N HIS A 164 11.72 4.26 -3.28
CA HIS A 164 10.36 3.92 -3.73
C HIS A 164 9.46 3.33 -2.62
N PHE A 165 10.06 2.67 -1.63
CA PHE A 165 9.35 2.15 -0.45
C PHE A 165 9.45 3.03 0.80
N ALA A 166 10.17 4.16 0.72
CA ALA A 166 10.38 5.04 1.86
C ALA A 166 9.07 5.67 2.36
N MET A 167 9.10 6.14 3.62
CA MET A 167 7.99 6.83 4.28
C MET A 167 6.66 6.10 4.14
N LEU A 168 6.57 4.86 4.63
CA LEU A 168 5.31 4.10 4.61
C LEU A 168 4.76 3.92 3.19
N TYR A 169 5.61 3.56 2.23
CA TYR A 169 5.22 3.22 0.85
C TYR A 169 4.59 4.38 0.06
N HIS A 170 4.60 5.62 0.55
CA HIS A 170 3.91 6.74 -0.11
C HIS A 170 4.33 6.93 -1.58
N PRO A 171 5.62 6.90 -1.95
CA PRO A 171 6.04 6.97 -3.34
C PRO A 171 5.40 5.88 -4.22
N MET A 172 5.38 4.65 -3.74
CA MET A 172 4.75 3.50 -4.41
C MET A 172 3.23 3.66 -4.51
N ILE A 173 2.57 4.13 -3.46
CA ILE A 173 1.12 4.37 -3.45
C ILE A 173 0.73 5.42 -4.50
N TYR A 174 1.43 6.57 -4.54
CA TYR A 174 1.20 7.61 -5.55
C TYR A 174 1.35 7.04 -6.97
N LEU A 175 2.43 6.29 -7.20
CA LEU A 175 2.73 5.71 -8.50
C LEU A 175 1.59 4.80 -8.93
N ALA A 176 1.19 3.91 -8.04
CA ALA A 176 0.17 2.95 -8.32
C ALA A 176 -1.21 3.60 -8.52
N TYR A 177 -1.56 4.69 -7.82
CA TYR A 177 -2.76 5.47 -8.15
C TYR A 177 -2.69 6.06 -9.57
N GLY A 178 -1.53 6.60 -9.98
CA GLY A 178 -1.36 7.09 -11.35
C GLY A 178 -1.52 5.99 -12.40
N LEU A 179 -0.97 4.80 -12.14
CA LEU A 179 -1.09 3.63 -13.01
C LEU A 179 -2.51 3.08 -13.06
N GLU A 180 -3.14 2.89 -11.90
CA GLU A 180 -4.44 2.24 -11.77
C GLU A 180 -5.57 3.03 -12.44
N PHE A 181 -5.49 4.37 -12.39
CA PHE A 181 -6.50 5.27 -12.95
C PHE A 181 -6.07 5.90 -14.28
N GLY A 182 -4.91 5.53 -14.81
CA GLY A 182 -4.40 6.04 -16.09
C GLY A 182 -4.18 7.54 -16.10
N ILE A 183 -3.56 8.08 -15.04
CA ILE A 183 -3.31 9.51 -14.83
C ILE A 183 -1.80 9.78 -14.91
N PRO A 184 -1.26 10.16 -16.08
CA PRO A 184 0.18 10.37 -16.26
C PRO A 184 0.77 11.45 -15.36
N GLY A 185 -0.02 12.46 -15.01
CA GLY A 185 0.33 13.52 -14.07
C GLY A 185 0.58 12.97 -12.67
N LEU A 186 -0.20 11.98 -12.23
CA LEU A 186 0.06 11.27 -10.98
C LEU A 186 1.23 10.29 -11.10
N VAL A 187 1.52 9.72 -12.27
CA VAL A 187 2.73 8.92 -12.48
C VAL A 187 3.97 9.81 -12.49
N ALA A 188 3.92 10.96 -13.14
CA ALA A 188 4.98 11.95 -13.14
C ALA A 188 5.15 12.51 -11.73
N GLU A 189 4.07 12.98 -11.12
CA GLU A 189 4.04 13.30 -9.69
C GLU A 189 4.57 12.12 -8.90
N ALA A 190 4.26 10.85 -9.13
CA ALA A 190 4.84 9.76 -8.35
C ALA A 190 6.29 9.45 -8.67
N LEU A 191 6.77 9.72 -9.88
CA LEU A 191 8.18 9.73 -10.23
C LEU A 191 8.86 11.00 -9.69
N VAL A 192 8.12 11.91 -9.06
CA VAL A 192 8.60 13.19 -8.51
C VAL A 192 8.33 13.26 -6.99
N LEU A 193 7.33 12.55 -6.52
CA LEU A 193 6.92 12.19 -5.18
C LEU A 193 7.51 10.83 -4.80
N GLY A 194 8.25 10.27 -5.74
CA GLY A 194 8.95 9.01 -5.64
C GLY A 194 10.17 8.92 -6.54
N LEU A 195 10.64 10.03 -7.15
CA LEU A 195 12.06 10.28 -7.46
C LEU A 195 12.55 11.68 -7.07
N ALA A 196 11.72 12.71 -6.86
CA ALA A 196 12.12 13.87 -6.05
C ALA A 196 11.91 13.58 -4.57
N GLN A 197 10.80 13.00 -4.09
CA GLN A 197 10.81 12.49 -2.71
C GLN A 197 11.75 11.32 -2.53
N THR A 198 11.79 10.36 -3.44
CA THR A 198 12.83 9.33 -3.39
C THR A 198 14.22 9.92 -3.43
N ALA A 199 14.55 10.83 -4.35
CA ALA A 199 15.79 11.62 -4.31
C ALA A 199 15.99 12.19 -2.91
N VAL A 200 15.02 12.95 -2.42
CA VAL A 200 15.13 13.90 -1.30
C VAL A 200 14.72 13.34 0.07
N HIS A 201 14.32 12.08 0.11
CA HIS A 201 14.02 11.31 1.30
C HIS A 201 15.32 10.74 1.87
N PRO A 202 15.34 10.48 3.17
CA PRO A 202 16.42 9.68 3.72
C PRO A 202 16.41 8.31 3.06
N LEU A 203 17.60 7.81 2.74
CA LEU A 203 17.79 6.42 2.36
C LEU A 203 17.36 5.54 3.53
N GLN A 204 16.18 4.94 3.42
CA GLN A 204 15.63 4.03 4.42
C GLN A 204 15.96 2.58 4.05
N MET A 205 16.33 1.80 5.06
CA MET A 205 16.60 0.36 4.91
C MET A 205 17.58 -0.03 3.79
N PRO A 206 18.73 0.66 3.61
CA PRO A 206 19.66 0.37 2.51
C PRO A 206 20.16 -1.09 2.50
N GLY A 207 20.19 -1.75 3.66
CA GLY A 207 20.61 -3.14 3.79
C GLY A 207 19.59 -4.18 3.34
N LEU A 208 18.32 -3.81 3.08
CA LEU A 208 17.30 -4.76 2.63
C LEU A 208 17.31 -5.03 1.11
N ILE A 209 18.21 -4.36 0.39
CA ILE A 209 18.41 -4.51 -1.05
C ILE A 209 19.91 -4.65 -1.33
N SER A 210 20.28 -5.81 -1.84
CA SER A 210 21.65 -6.21 -2.16
C SER A 210 21.95 -6.11 -3.66
N LEU A 211 23.23 -6.11 -4.03
CA LEU A 211 23.61 -6.12 -5.45
C LEU A 211 23.17 -7.41 -6.15
N SER A 212 23.22 -8.54 -5.43
CA SER A 212 22.79 -9.86 -5.92
C SER A 212 21.32 -9.90 -6.31
N ASP A 213 20.47 -9.07 -5.68
CA ASP A 213 19.06 -8.94 -6.06
C ASP A 213 18.88 -8.45 -7.52
N PHE A 214 19.91 -7.81 -8.12
CA PHE A 214 19.91 -7.33 -9.50
C PHE A 214 20.72 -8.23 -10.46
N GLU A 215 21.61 -9.06 -9.96
CA GLU A 215 22.42 -9.99 -10.78
C GLU A 215 21.57 -11.16 -11.30
N GLU A 216 20.50 -11.52 -10.59
CA GLU A 216 19.48 -12.46 -11.07
C GLU A 216 18.76 -11.96 -12.34
N GLN A 217 18.68 -10.64 -12.57
CA GLN A 217 18.02 -10.06 -13.75
C GLN A 217 18.83 -10.26 -15.05
N ASP A 218 20.16 -10.19 -14.99
CA ASP A 218 21.04 -10.29 -16.17
C ASP A 218 21.07 -11.72 -16.77
N THR A 219 20.77 -12.74 -15.96
CA THR A 219 20.77 -14.16 -16.42
C THR A 219 19.46 -14.60 -17.07
N ALA A 220 18.37 -13.85 -16.90
CA ALA A 220 17.05 -14.14 -17.45
C ALA A 220 16.88 -13.62 -18.89
N THR A 221 17.59 -12.55 -19.26
CA THR A 221 17.58 -11.96 -20.61
C THR A 221 18.13 -12.88 -21.70
N ASP A 222 18.92 -13.90 -21.35
CA ASP A 222 19.42 -14.90 -22.30
C ASP A 222 18.40 -16.01 -22.65
N ARG A 223 17.24 -16.07 -21.98
CA ARG A 223 16.28 -17.17 -22.16
C ARG A 223 14.98 -16.81 -22.88
N THR A 224 14.71 -15.53 -23.16
CA THR A 224 13.44 -15.06 -23.77
C THR A 224 13.37 -15.23 -25.29
N GLY A 225 14.18 -16.13 -25.85
CA GLY A 225 14.20 -16.46 -27.28
C GLY A 225 13.42 -17.73 -27.65
N ALA A 226 12.29 -18.05 -27.00
CA ALA A 226 11.42 -19.13 -27.49
C ALA A 226 9.97 -19.06 -26.96
N GLN A 227 9.05 -18.82 -27.89
CA GLN A 227 7.66 -19.30 -27.95
C GLN A 227 6.65 -18.84 -26.88
N ALA A 228 5.79 -17.90 -27.29
CA ALA A 228 4.46 -17.71 -26.73
C ALA A 228 3.44 -18.51 -27.56
N GLU A 229 2.77 -19.49 -26.96
CA GLU A 229 1.52 -20.05 -27.46
C GLU A 229 0.42 -19.93 -26.40
N ASP A 230 -0.72 -19.45 -26.87
CA ASP A 230 -1.99 -19.20 -26.19
C ASP A 230 -2.68 -20.51 -25.74
N LYS A 231 -3.06 -20.62 -24.47
CA LYS A 231 -4.17 -21.50 -24.04
C LYS A 231 -4.96 -20.93 -22.85
N THR A 232 -6.18 -20.52 -23.17
CA THR A 232 -7.33 -20.47 -22.28
C THR A 232 -7.71 -21.88 -21.79
N SER A 233 -7.62 -22.14 -20.48
CA SER A 233 -8.47 -23.13 -19.79
C SER A 233 -8.41 -22.97 -18.27
N VAL A 234 -9.59 -22.99 -17.65
CA VAL A 234 -9.79 -23.03 -16.20
C VAL A 234 -9.56 -24.47 -15.73
N VAL A 235 -8.38 -24.72 -15.16
CA VAL A 235 -8.05 -25.98 -14.48
C VAL A 235 -7.37 -25.60 -13.17
N LYS A 236 -7.71 -26.30 -12.07
CA LYS A 236 -7.07 -26.17 -10.76
C LYS A 236 -5.54 -26.14 -10.94
N ARG A 237 -4.92 -25.00 -10.66
CA ARG A 237 -3.48 -24.82 -10.84
C ARG A 237 -2.77 -25.36 -9.61
N ASP A 238 -2.33 -26.62 -9.66
CA ASP A 238 -1.22 -27.09 -8.84
C ASP A 238 0.04 -26.38 -9.38
N HIS A 239 0.30 -25.18 -8.88
CA HIS A 239 1.61 -24.55 -9.07
C HIS A 239 2.62 -25.34 -8.22
N PRO A 240 3.73 -25.82 -8.79
CA PRO A 240 4.80 -26.37 -7.96
C PRO A 240 5.18 -25.30 -6.93
N ASN A 241 5.21 -25.69 -5.65
CA ASN A 241 5.40 -24.78 -4.53
C ASN A 241 6.84 -24.25 -4.55
N ILE A 242 7.10 -23.21 -5.34
CA ILE A 242 8.40 -22.57 -5.49
C ILE A 242 8.61 -21.67 -4.27
N GLY A 243 9.34 -22.19 -3.28
CA GLY A 243 9.67 -21.47 -2.05
C GLY A 243 8.67 -21.68 -0.91
N VAL A 244 8.88 -20.96 0.19
CA VAL A 244 8.02 -21.04 1.38
C VAL A 244 6.89 -20.00 1.33
N HIS A 245 5.85 -20.26 2.11
CA HIS A 245 4.73 -19.32 2.30
C HIS A 245 5.14 -18.19 3.28
N ALA A 246 4.62 -16.98 3.07
CA ALA A 246 4.91 -15.80 3.90
C ALA A 246 4.65 -16.06 5.40
N PHE A 247 3.58 -16.79 5.72
CA PHE A 247 3.27 -17.18 7.10
C PHE A 247 4.34 -18.05 7.78
N THR A 248 5.00 -18.95 7.04
CA THR A 248 6.13 -19.72 7.56
C THR A 248 7.30 -18.80 7.90
N VAL A 249 7.55 -17.80 7.04
CA VAL A 249 8.56 -16.76 7.32
C VAL A 249 8.19 -15.99 8.59
N LEU A 250 6.96 -15.47 8.70
CA LEU A 250 6.50 -14.76 9.90
C LEU A 250 6.61 -15.60 11.17
N ALA A 251 6.32 -16.90 11.10
CA ALA A 251 6.49 -17.82 12.21
C ALA A 251 7.97 -17.95 12.65
N ARG A 252 8.93 -17.97 11.72
CA ARG A 252 10.37 -17.96 12.04
C ARG A 252 10.77 -16.69 12.78
N PHE A 253 10.30 -15.52 12.35
CA PHE A 253 10.54 -14.26 13.05
C PHE A 253 9.95 -14.27 14.46
N LEU A 254 8.77 -14.89 14.66
CA LEU A 254 8.16 -15.02 15.99
C LEU A 254 8.96 -15.88 16.97
N GLN A 255 9.70 -16.87 16.46
CA GLN A 255 10.51 -17.79 17.28
C GLN A 255 11.91 -17.27 17.62
N ASP A 256 12.34 -16.17 17.00
CA ASP A 256 13.68 -15.63 17.18
C ASP A 256 13.67 -14.32 17.99
N ASP A 257 14.22 -14.39 19.20
CA ASP A 257 14.26 -13.29 20.17
C ASP A 257 15.10 -12.09 19.71
N ARG A 258 15.95 -12.23 18.68
CA ARG A 258 16.68 -11.11 18.07
C ARG A 258 15.74 -10.04 17.50
N PHE A 259 14.53 -10.43 17.09
CA PHE A 259 13.52 -9.54 16.54
C PHE A 259 12.52 -9.01 17.58
N SER A 260 12.71 -9.32 18.87
CA SER A 260 11.82 -8.85 19.94
C SER A 260 12.06 -7.38 20.27
N ALA A 261 10.99 -6.69 20.71
CA ALA A 261 11.08 -5.31 21.16
C ALA A 261 12.07 -5.12 22.31
N SER A 262 12.15 -6.10 23.23
CA SER A 262 13.04 -6.06 24.39
C SER A 262 14.51 -6.16 23.99
N THR A 263 14.88 -7.12 23.12
CA THR A 263 16.25 -7.25 22.60
C THR A 263 16.69 -6.01 21.83
N LEU A 264 15.79 -5.46 21.02
CA LEU A 264 16.04 -4.24 20.25
C LEU A 264 15.89 -2.95 21.07
N GLY A 265 15.51 -3.03 22.35
CA GLY A 265 15.29 -1.87 23.22
C GLY A 265 14.31 -0.85 22.63
N LEU A 266 13.26 -1.30 21.97
CA LEU A 266 12.22 -0.45 21.39
C LEU A 266 11.20 -0.06 22.48
N THR A 267 10.79 1.20 22.50
CA THR A 267 9.89 1.74 23.54
C THR A 267 8.65 2.43 22.96
N PRO A 268 7.51 2.43 23.69
CA PRO A 268 6.33 3.18 23.27
C PRO A 268 6.62 4.66 23.01
N HIS A 269 5.95 5.22 22.00
CA HIS A 269 6.07 6.62 21.62
C HIS A 269 4.71 7.23 21.30
N THR A 270 4.62 8.55 21.24
CA THR A 270 3.35 9.28 21.11
C THR A 270 3.21 10.05 19.82
N GLU A 271 4.30 10.24 19.08
CA GLU A 271 4.32 10.95 17.81
C GLU A 271 4.78 10.04 16.67
N GLN A 272 4.22 10.24 15.47
CA GLN A 272 4.55 9.41 14.30
C GLN A 272 6.04 9.48 13.92
N VAL A 273 6.68 10.63 14.14
CA VAL A 273 8.11 10.83 13.87
C VAL A 273 9.01 9.93 14.69
N GLU A 274 8.58 9.57 15.89
CA GLU A 274 9.34 8.75 16.83
C GLU A 274 9.41 7.27 16.42
N ALA A 275 8.59 6.85 15.44
CA ALA A 275 8.70 5.52 14.85
C ALA A 275 9.91 5.38 13.90
N LEU A 276 10.39 6.49 13.32
CA LEU A 276 11.49 6.43 12.35
C LEU A 276 12.81 5.95 12.96
N PRO A 277 13.24 6.40 14.16
CA PRO A 277 14.42 5.85 14.82
C PRO A 277 14.35 4.33 15.03
N HIS A 278 13.18 3.78 15.40
CA HIS A 278 13.00 2.34 15.53
C HIS A 278 13.17 1.62 14.19
N TYR A 279 12.56 2.15 13.13
CA TYR A 279 12.68 1.61 11.78
C TYR A 279 14.15 1.64 11.31
N SER A 280 14.84 2.76 11.50
CA SER A 280 16.27 2.88 11.20
C SER A 280 17.13 1.90 12.01
N LYS A 281 16.81 1.68 13.29
CA LYS A 281 17.52 0.73 14.15
C LYS A 281 17.38 -0.71 13.65
N VAL A 282 16.16 -1.13 13.30
CA VAL A 282 15.91 -2.45 12.69
C VAL A 282 16.73 -2.62 11.42
N GLY A 283 16.79 -1.59 10.57
CA GLY A 283 17.63 -1.61 9.37
C GLY A 283 19.12 -1.76 9.67
N ALA A 284 19.62 -1.02 10.66
CA ALA A 284 21.04 -1.05 11.02
C ALA A 284 21.48 -2.38 11.65
N GLU A 285 20.63 -3.00 12.46
CA GLU A 285 21.00 -4.18 13.26
C GLU A 285 20.56 -5.51 12.64
N LEU A 286 19.51 -5.51 11.81
CA LEU A 286 18.82 -6.74 11.40
C LEU A 286 18.68 -6.94 9.89
N SER A 287 19.24 -6.07 9.04
CA SER A 287 19.09 -6.20 7.57
C SER A 287 19.52 -7.57 7.04
N ASP A 288 20.70 -8.05 7.45
CA ASP A 288 21.24 -9.35 7.00
C ASP A 288 20.36 -10.53 7.47
N ALA A 289 19.83 -10.43 8.69
CA ALA A 289 18.93 -11.44 9.23
C ALA A 289 17.59 -11.45 8.50
N ILE A 290 17.05 -10.27 8.16
CA ILE A 290 15.82 -10.15 7.37
C ILE A 290 16.02 -10.71 5.96
N LEU A 291 17.14 -10.40 5.31
CA LEU A 291 17.49 -10.97 4.01
C LEU A 291 17.54 -12.50 4.07
N SER A 292 18.26 -13.07 5.02
CA SER A 292 18.37 -14.52 5.19
C SER A 292 17.02 -15.19 5.46
N TYR A 293 16.16 -14.61 6.31
CA TYR A 293 14.88 -15.22 6.65
C TYR A 293 13.85 -15.15 5.51
N THR A 294 14.08 -14.27 4.53
CA THR A 294 13.21 -14.08 3.37
C THR A 294 13.78 -14.67 2.09
N GLU A 295 14.98 -15.29 2.12
CA GLU A 295 15.67 -15.77 0.92
C GLU A 295 14.93 -16.92 0.22
N ASP A 296 14.23 -17.76 0.98
CA ASP A 296 13.46 -18.89 0.47
C ASP A 296 11.99 -18.54 0.18
N TRP A 297 11.57 -17.29 0.43
CA TRP A 297 10.32 -16.74 -0.09
C TRP A 297 10.54 -16.28 -1.54
N LEU A 298 10.46 -17.26 -2.44
CA LEU A 298 10.75 -17.07 -3.86
C LEU A 298 9.54 -16.48 -4.59
N VAL A 299 9.82 -15.67 -5.60
CA VAL A 299 8.81 -15.12 -6.52
C VAL A 299 9.29 -15.42 -7.93
N ASP A 300 8.45 -16.10 -8.71
CA ASP A 300 8.68 -16.30 -10.14
C ASP A 300 7.78 -15.35 -10.92
N GLY A 301 8.32 -14.18 -11.28
CA GLY A 301 7.59 -13.19 -12.06
C GLY A 301 7.30 -13.60 -13.50
N THR A 302 7.84 -14.73 -13.98
CA THR A 302 7.48 -15.28 -15.30
C THR A 302 6.22 -16.12 -15.26
N ASP A 303 5.82 -16.61 -14.07
CA ASP A 303 4.55 -17.28 -13.82
C ASP A 303 3.55 -16.31 -13.18
N ALA A 304 2.57 -15.88 -13.97
CA ALA A 304 1.52 -14.97 -13.51
C ALA A 304 0.70 -15.56 -12.35
N GLY A 305 0.42 -16.86 -12.36
CA GLY A 305 -0.34 -17.51 -11.28
C GLY A 305 0.46 -17.60 -9.98
N HIS A 306 1.77 -17.85 -10.07
CA HIS A 306 2.64 -17.80 -8.90
C HIS A 306 2.78 -16.37 -8.36
N THR A 307 2.88 -15.37 -9.24
CA THR A 307 2.89 -13.95 -8.85
C THR A 307 1.60 -13.56 -8.14
N GLU A 308 0.44 -13.95 -8.67
CA GLU A 308 -0.88 -13.76 -8.04
C GLU A 308 -0.95 -14.40 -6.65
N GLN A 309 -0.44 -15.64 -6.52
CA GLN A 309 -0.37 -16.34 -5.23
C GLN A 309 0.49 -15.56 -4.22
N LYS A 310 1.67 -15.08 -4.61
CA LYS A 310 2.56 -14.31 -3.73
C LYS A 310 1.96 -12.96 -3.33
N ILE A 311 1.15 -12.34 -4.20
CA ILE A 311 0.37 -11.15 -3.86
C ILE A 311 -0.73 -11.51 -2.83
N GLU A 312 -1.44 -12.62 -3.00
CA GLU A 312 -2.41 -13.11 -2.01
C GLU A 312 -1.74 -13.29 -0.63
N GLU A 313 -0.58 -13.95 -0.58
CA GLU A 313 0.18 -14.13 0.67
C GLU A 313 0.47 -12.80 1.40
N LEU A 314 0.83 -11.75 0.65
CA LEU A 314 1.12 -10.42 1.19
C LEU A 314 -0.15 -9.70 1.67
N CYS A 315 -1.27 -9.83 0.96
CA CYS A 315 -2.56 -9.27 1.37
C CYS A 315 -3.02 -9.87 2.70
N TRP A 316 -2.90 -11.18 2.85
CA TRP A 316 -3.19 -11.87 4.11
C TRP A 316 -2.23 -11.45 5.23
N ALA A 317 -0.91 -11.46 4.98
CA ALA A 317 0.10 -11.06 5.96
C ALA A 317 -0.12 -9.63 6.49
N ALA A 318 -0.32 -8.66 5.60
CA ALA A 318 -0.58 -7.27 5.98
C ALA A 318 -1.89 -7.14 6.78
N THR A 319 -2.94 -7.88 6.41
CA THR A 319 -4.22 -7.88 7.13
C THR A 319 -4.09 -8.50 8.53
N LEU A 320 -3.29 -9.56 8.70
CA LEU A 320 -2.99 -10.11 10.03
C LEU A 320 -2.19 -9.11 10.89
N MET A 321 -1.16 -8.49 10.32
CA MET A 321 -0.33 -7.49 11.01
C MET A 321 -1.12 -6.27 11.47
N TYR A 322 -2.12 -5.83 10.69
CA TYR A 322 -2.98 -4.73 11.09
C TYR A 322 -4.11 -5.19 12.02
N GLY A 323 -4.94 -6.14 11.56
CA GLY A 323 -6.18 -6.51 12.21
C GLY A 323 -6.02 -7.45 13.41
N VAL A 324 -5.31 -8.56 13.23
CA VAL A 324 -5.20 -9.58 14.29
C VAL A 324 -4.24 -9.10 15.38
N CYS A 325 -3.09 -8.53 14.99
CA CYS A 325 -2.17 -7.92 15.96
C CYS A 325 -2.79 -6.69 16.64
N GLY A 326 -3.49 -5.82 15.90
CA GLY A 326 -4.16 -4.66 16.48
C GLY A 326 -5.22 -5.06 17.51
N TRP A 327 -5.94 -6.16 17.27
CA TRP A 327 -6.88 -6.71 18.24
C TRP A 327 -6.19 -7.37 19.43
N GLY A 328 -5.10 -8.12 19.19
CA GLY A 328 -4.26 -8.70 20.25
C GLY A 328 -3.67 -7.64 21.18
N GLY A 329 -3.18 -6.54 20.59
CA GLY A 329 -2.62 -5.38 21.26
C GLY A 329 -3.66 -4.40 21.81
N ARG A 330 -4.95 -4.75 21.83
CA ARG A 330 -6.02 -3.84 22.29
C ARG A 330 -5.80 -3.25 23.68
N LYS A 331 -5.23 -4.04 24.60
CA LYS A 331 -4.89 -3.57 25.96
C LYS A 331 -3.83 -2.46 25.98
N GLN A 332 -3.04 -2.36 24.91
CA GLN A 332 -2.01 -1.32 24.70
C GLN A 332 -2.52 -0.18 23.81
N GLY A 333 -3.62 -0.40 23.08
CA GLY A 333 -4.32 0.62 22.32
C GLY A 333 -4.95 1.69 23.23
N LEU A 334 -5.26 2.85 22.65
CA LEU A 334 -6.02 3.88 23.35
C LEU A 334 -7.33 3.29 23.90
N TYR A 335 -7.58 3.51 25.20
CA TYR A 335 -8.77 3.06 25.93
C TYR A 335 -9.00 1.54 26.04
N GLY A 336 -8.00 0.70 25.73
CA GLY A 336 -8.16 -0.76 25.81
C GLY A 336 -8.97 -1.37 24.65
N GLU A 337 -9.23 -0.59 23.60
CA GLU A 337 -9.94 -0.98 22.39
C GLU A 337 -8.98 -1.43 21.28
N PHE A 338 -9.52 -1.83 20.13
CA PHE A 338 -8.74 -2.18 18.93
C PHE A 338 -7.66 -1.12 18.64
N ASN A 339 -6.41 -1.57 18.53
CA ASN A 339 -5.28 -0.70 18.19
C ASN A 339 -5.24 -0.50 16.67
N ASN A 340 -5.72 0.66 16.21
CA ASN A 340 -5.69 1.08 14.80
C ASN A 340 -4.27 1.54 14.44
N ASP A 341 -3.27 0.66 14.47
CA ASP A 341 -1.87 1.07 14.28
C ASP A 341 -1.68 1.73 12.91
N PHE A 342 -1.27 3.00 12.94
CA PHE A 342 -1.10 3.85 11.77
C PHE A 342 -0.14 3.22 10.75
N PHE A 343 0.90 2.51 11.21
CA PHE A 343 1.97 2.00 10.36
C PHE A 343 1.57 0.69 9.68
N HIS A 344 0.97 -0.25 10.42
CA HIS A 344 0.47 -1.50 9.83
C HIS A 344 -0.68 -1.30 8.85
N MET A 345 -1.55 -0.30 9.08
CA MET A 345 -2.59 0.06 8.10
C MET A 345 -1.99 0.53 6.76
N HIS A 346 -0.81 1.17 6.76
CA HIS A 346 -0.11 1.49 5.52
C HIS A 346 0.36 0.24 4.77
N GLY A 347 0.63 -0.87 5.47
CA GLY A 347 0.83 -2.19 4.85
C GLY A 347 -0.43 -2.64 4.10
N VAL A 348 -1.60 -2.60 4.75
CA VAL A 348 -2.89 -2.97 4.12
C VAL A 348 -3.21 -2.10 2.90
N THR A 349 -3.09 -0.78 3.05
CA THR A 349 -3.44 0.16 1.98
C THR A 349 -2.45 0.16 0.82
N SER A 350 -1.17 -0.18 1.05
CA SER A 350 -0.20 -0.37 -0.03
C SER A 350 -0.30 -1.73 -0.71
N CYS A 351 -0.65 -2.82 0.02
CA CYS A 351 -0.87 -4.15 -0.59
C CYS A 351 -1.91 -4.12 -1.72
N LEU A 352 -2.90 -3.22 -1.62
CA LEU A 352 -3.92 -2.99 -2.65
C LEU A 352 -3.33 -2.77 -4.04
N PHE A 353 -2.14 -2.19 -4.11
CA PHE A 353 -1.51 -1.74 -5.35
C PHE A 353 -0.51 -2.73 -5.95
N LEU A 354 -0.24 -3.86 -5.29
CA LEU A 354 0.76 -4.82 -5.76
C LEU A 354 0.41 -5.34 -7.15
N GLN A 355 -0.85 -5.72 -7.38
CA GLN A 355 -1.31 -6.20 -8.68
C GLN A 355 -1.22 -5.12 -9.77
N THR A 356 -1.51 -3.86 -9.42
CA THR A 356 -1.34 -2.74 -10.35
C THR A 356 0.12 -2.59 -10.74
N MET A 357 1.04 -2.63 -9.78
CA MET A 357 2.47 -2.48 -10.06
C MET A 357 3.00 -3.60 -10.96
N VAL A 358 2.75 -4.87 -10.64
CA VAL A 358 3.25 -5.99 -11.45
C VAL A 358 2.72 -5.98 -12.89
N THR A 359 1.57 -5.35 -13.15
CA THR A 359 1.02 -5.19 -14.52
C THR A 359 1.89 -4.31 -15.41
N TYR A 360 2.72 -3.43 -14.83
CA TYR A 360 3.61 -2.51 -15.56
C TYR A 360 5.09 -2.89 -15.49
N LEU A 361 5.43 -3.97 -14.78
CA LEU A 361 6.81 -4.41 -14.57
C LEU A 361 7.12 -5.63 -15.45
N SER A 362 8.37 -5.72 -15.88
CA SER A 362 8.93 -6.95 -16.42
C SER A 362 8.92 -8.06 -15.35
N PRO A 363 8.92 -9.35 -15.75
CA PRO A 363 8.98 -10.48 -14.82
C PRO A 363 10.07 -10.37 -13.75
N SER A 364 11.27 -9.91 -14.15
CA SER A 364 12.40 -9.77 -13.23
C SER A 364 12.17 -8.65 -12.22
N SER A 365 11.69 -7.49 -12.69
CA SER A 365 11.35 -6.34 -11.84
C SER A 365 10.17 -6.62 -10.92
N ALA A 366 9.17 -7.39 -11.38
CA ALA A 366 8.05 -7.84 -10.55
C ALA A 366 8.52 -8.76 -9.40
N SER A 367 9.43 -9.70 -9.69
CA SER A 367 10.01 -10.59 -8.67
C SER A 367 10.79 -9.79 -7.61
N LEU A 368 11.63 -8.87 -8.07
CA LEU A 368 12.41 -7.98 -7.21
C LEU A 368 11.51 -7.07 -6.37
N PHE A 369 10.46 -6.50 -6.99
CA PHE A 369 9.48 -5.64 -6.35
C PHE A 369 8.78 -6.35 -5.19
N LEU A 370 8.22 -7.54 -5.43
CA LEU A 370 7.47 -8.28 -4.41
C LEU A 370 8.37 -8.75 -3.27
N ARG A 371 9.57 -9.28 -3.57
CA ARG A 371 10.57 -9.65 -2.55
C ARG A 371 10.94 -8.46 -1.67
N THR A 372 11.21 -7.31 -2.29
CA THR A 372 11.57 -6.09 -1.56
C THR A 372 10.39 -5.58 -0.73
N TYR A 373 9.18 -5.59 -1.27
CA TYR A 373 7.98 -5.20 -0.53
C TYR A 373 7.79 -6.05 0.73
N PHE A 374 7.96 -7.37 0.62
CA PHE A 374 7.83 -8.28 1.76
C PHE A 374 8.86 -7.98 2.87
N ARG A 375 10.13 -7.75 2.49
CA ARG A 375 11.19 -7.36 3.42
C ARG A 375 10.86 -6.05 4.14
N MET A 376 10.34 -5.05 3.42
CA MET A 376 9.93 -3.77 4.02
C MET A 376 8.73 -3.95 4.96
N LEU A 377 7.76 -4.80 4.60
CA LEU A 377 6.58 -5.09 5.42
C LEU A 377 6.99 -5.73 6.75
N ILE A 378 7.89 -6.70 6.71
CA ILE A 378 8.50 -7.32 7.90
C ILE A 378 9.24 -6.27 8.73
N ALA A 379 10.04 -5.42 8.11
CA ALA A 379 10.85 -4.46 8.83
C ALA A 379 10.00 -3.41 9.57
N TRP A 380 8.87 -3.00 9.00
CA TRP A 380 7.85 -2.22 9.72
C TRP A 380 7.25 -3.02 10.87
N TRP A 381 6.80 -4.26 10.64
CA TRP A 381 6.24 -5.09 11.70
C TRP A 381 7.19 -5.29 12.89
N VAL A 382 8.48 -5.52 12.62
CA VAL A 382 9.52 -5.61 13.66
C VAL A 382 9.74 -4.28 14.38
N SER A 383 9.79 -3.15 13.65
CA SER A 383 9.98 -1.83 14.27
C SER A 383 8.79 -1.38 15.13
N ARG A 384 7.61 -1.95 14.91
CA ARG A 384 6.42 -1.79 15.76
C ARG A 384 6.39 -2.72 16.97
N GLY A 385 7.40 -3.58 17.15
CA GLY A 385 7.54 -4.49 18.28
C GLY A 385 7.23 -5.95 17.97
N ARG A 386 6.99 -6.30 16.70
CA ARG A 386 6.73 -7.68 16.24
C ARG A 386 5.63 -8.35 17.09
N PRO A 387 4.41 -7.78 17.16
CA PRO A 387 3.32 -8.38 17.91
C PRO A 387 2.99 -9.78 17.36
N ALA A 388 2.61 -10.68 18.27
CA ALA A 388 2.13 -12.02 17.92
C ALA A 388 0.75 -11.98 17.24
N PHE A 389 0.38 -13.07 16.57
CA PHE A 389 -0.90 -13.25 15.89
C PHE A 389 -1.83 -14.15 16.70
N PRO A 390 -2.65 -13.63 17.64
CA PRO A 390 -3.61 -14.44 18.40
C PRO A 390 -4.84 -14.81 17.55
N ILE A 391 -4.64 -15.56 16.46
CA ILE A 391 -5.67 -15.85 15.45
C ILE A 391 -6.88 -16.55 16.07
N ARG A 392 -6.65 -17.60 16.86
CA ARG A 392 -7.72 -18.38 17.51
C ARG A 392 -8.58 -17.52 18.43
N GLU A 393 -7.94 -16.70 19.26
CA GLU A 393 -8.63 -15.81 20.18
C GLU A 393 -9.40 -14.71 19.44
N PHE A 394 -8.83 -14.18 18.35
CA PHE A 394 -9.46 -13.21 17.46
C PHE A 394 -10.75 -13.76 16.88
N TYR A 395 -10.71 -14.96 16.26
CA TYR A 395 -11.89 -15.59 15.66
C TYR A 395 -12.95 -15.99 16.68
N THR A 396 -12.56 -16.29 17.92
CA THR A 396 -13.49 -16.57 19.01
C THR A 396 -14.19 -15.31 19.53
N SER A 397 -13.52 -14.15 19.47
CA SER A 397 -13.97 -12.94 20.18
C SER A 397 -14.57 -11.86 19.27
N VAL A 398 -14.08 -11.75 18.04
CA VAL A 398 -14.58 -10.81 17.05
C VAL A 398 -15.74 -11.50 16.33
N PRO A 399 -16.90 -10.85 16.13
CA PRO A 399 -17.97 -11.42 15.30
C PRO A 399 -17.67 -11.22 13.81
N GLU A 400 -18.23 -12.08 12.95
CA GLU A 400 -18.13 -11.90 11.48
C GLU A 400 -18.80 -10.61 11.01
N LEU A 401 -20.05 -10.39 11.45
CA LEU A 401 -20.81 -9.19 11.14
C LEU A 401 -20.41 -8.06 12.11
N PRO A 402 -19.98 -6.89 11.62
CA PRO A 402 -19.67 -5.74 12.46
C PRO A 402 -20.89 -5.27 13.26
N ARG A 403 -20.69 -4.84 14.51
CA ARG A 403 -21.79 -4.51 15.43
C ARG A 403 -22.59 -3.29 14.97
N ARG A 404 -21.92 -2.32 14.33
CA ARG A 404 -22.55 -1.08 13.84
C ARG A 404 -23.18 -1.17 12.44
N CYS A 405 -23.08 -2.31 11.76
CA CYS A 405 -23.74 -2.48 10.46
C CYS A 405 -25.23 -2.82 10.61
N ALA A 406 -25.69 -3.31 11.76
CA ALA A 406 -27.10 -3.57 12.01
C ALA A 406 -27.83 -2.28 12.43
N PRO A 407 -28.75 -1.70 11.63
CA PRO A 407 -29.63 -0.65 12.12
C PRO A 407 -30.56 -1.18 13.22
N ASP A 408 -30.84 -0.32 14.20
CA ASP A 408 -31.83 -0.56 15.25
C ASP A 408 -33.21 -0.77 14.61
N HIS A 409 -33.65 -2.02 14.57
CA HIS A 409 -35.04 -2.46 14.35
C HIS A 409 -35.77 -1.85 13.14
N MET A 410 -35.41 -2.25 11.92
CA MET A 410 -36.28 -2.04 10.76
C MET A 410 -37.55 -2.91 10.91
N LYS A 411 -38.74 -2.31 10.85
CA LYS A 411 -40.00 -3.06 10.91
C LYS A 411 -40.17 -3.86 9.60
N LEU A 412 -40.35 -5.18 9.74
CA LEU A 412 -40.66 -6.07 8.62
C LEU A 412 -42.00 -5.67 7.97
N GLU A 413 -41.95 -5.20 6.73
CA GLU A 413 -43.12 -4.88 5.92
C GLU A 413 -43.56 -6.06 5.04
N LYS A 414 -44.82 -6.00 4.57
CA LYS A 414 -45.40 -7.01 3.70
C LYS A 414 -44.68 -7.01 2.34
N GLY A 415 -43.87 -8.04 2.10
CA GLY A 415 -43.01 -8.17 0.91
C GLY A 415 -41.52 -8.32 1.23
N MET A 416 -41.13 -8.15 2.49
CA MET A 416 -39.76 -8.39 2.96
C MET A 416 -39.55 -9.85 3.38
N PHE A 417 -38.34 -10.37 3.21
CA PHE A 417 -37.95 -11.67 3.77
C PHE A 417 -37.90 -11.57 5.31
N PRO A 418 -38.33 -12.62 6.05
CA PRO A 418 -38.31 -12.66 7.50
C PRO A 418 -36.89 -12.94 8.03
N VAL A 419 -35.93 -12.08 7.69
CA VAL A 419 -34.54 -12.20 8.13
C VAL A 419 -34.29 -11.19 9.25
N GLU A 420 -33.81 -11.67 10.39
CA GLU A 420 -33.55 -10.86 11.59
C GLU A 420 -32.31 -9.94 11.46
N SER A 421 -31.53 -10.09 10.37
CA SER A 421 -30.36 -9.25 10.06
C SER A 421 -30.70 -8.15 9.06
N THR A 422 -30.53 -6.91 9.49
CA THR A 422 -30.80 -5.69 8.70
C THR A 422 -29.61 -5.22 7.86
N ALA A 423 -28.41 -5.79 8.04
CA ALA A 423 -27.28 -5.66 7.12
C ALA A 423 -26.96 -7.00 6.46
N LEU A 424 -27.79 -7.37 5.48
CA LEU A 424 -27.57 -8.54 4.63
C LEU A 424 -26.22 -8.49 3.89
N ASN A 425 -25.71 -7.28 3.64
CA ASN A 425 -24.34 -7.05 3.17
C ASN A 425 -23.71 -5.93 3.99
N ALA A 426 -22.80 -6.27 4.90
CA ALA A 426 -22.11 -5.33 5.78
C ALA A 426 -21.16 -4.38 5.03
N TRP A 427 -20.72 -4.69 3.82
CA TRP A 427 -19.87 -3.78 3.03
C TRP A 427 -20.59 -2.51 2.62
N LEU A 428 -21.90 -2.57 2.29
CA LEU A 428 -22.65 -1.39 1.84
C LEU A 428 -22.61 -0.23 2.85
N PRO A 429 -22.96 -0.41 4.15
CA PRO A 429 -22.85 0.66 5.13
C PRO A 429 -21.39 1.06 5.42
N LEU A 430 -20.43 0.13 5.40
CA LEU A 430 -19.00 0.45 5.60
C LEU A 430 -18.46 1.37 4.49
N ILE A 431 -18.77 1.05 3.23
CA ILE A 431 -18.38 1.85 2.08
C ILE A 431 -19.09 3.22 2.09
N GLN A 432 -20.39 3.24 2.38
CA GLN A 432 -21.15 4.49 2.49
C GLN A 432 -20.58 5.43 3.56
N MET A 433 -20.20 4.88 4.72
CA MET A 433 -19.55 5.64 5.79
C MET A 433 -18.19 6.17 5.35
N SER A 434 -17.39 5.33 4.68
CA SER A 434 -16.06 5.69 4.18
C SER A 434 -16.07 6.85 3.18
N ILE A 435 -17.02 6.86 2.24
CA ILE A 435 -17.17 7.93 1.24
C ILE A 435 -17.47 9.29 1.89
N MET A 436 -18.18 9.30 3.01
CA MET A 436 -18.59 10.53 3.69
C MET A 436 -17.57 11.01 4.75
N HIS A 437 -16.54 10.22 5.02
CA HIS A 437 -15.64 10.49 6.12
C HIS A 437 -14.49 11.42 5.71
N THR A 438 -14.04 12.28 6.64
CA THR A 438 -13.00 13.30 6.34
C THR A 438 -11.57 12.78 6.49
N ASP A 439 -11.39 11.60 7.07
CA ASP A 439 -10.11 10.90 7.15
C ASP A 439 -9.91 10.02 5.92
N ASP A 440 -8.83 10.28 5.18
CA ASP A 440 -8.51 9.57 3.95
C ASP A 440 -8.03 8.14 4.20
N HIS A 441 -7.38 7.88 5.34
CA HIS A 441 -6.86 6.57 5.70
C HIS A 441 -7.99 5.57 5.88
N LEU A 442 -9.12 5.97 6.46
CA LEU A 442 -10.30 5.14 6.56
C LEU A 442 -10.79 4.73 5.16
N CYS A 443 -10.95 5.69 4.26
CA CYS A 443 -11.40 5.42 2.89
C CYS A 443 -10.47 4.46 2.14
N LYS A 444 -9.14 4.67 2.24
CA LYS A 444 -8.13 3.76 1.68
C LYS A 444 -8.20 2.36 2.27
N THR A 445 -8.32 2.26 3.60
CA THR A 445 -8.33 0.97 4.32
C THR A 445 -9.55 0.16 3.96
N GLN A 446 -10.73 0.79 3.95
CA GLN A 446 -11.99 0.13 3.63
C GLN A 446 -12.05 -0.29 2.17
N ARG A 447 -11.51 0.53 1.26
CA ARG A 447 -11.30 0.15 -0.15
C ARG A 447 -10.39 -1.08 -0.28
N ALA A 448 -9.28 -1.11 0.45
CA ALA A 448 -8.33 -2.22 0.38
C ALA A 448 -8.94 -3.54 0.89
N LEU A 449 -9.55 -3.50 2.07
CA LEU A 449 -10.19 -4.67 2.68
C LEU A 449 -11.39 -5.17 1.87
N ALA A 450 -12.17 -4.27 1.27
CA ALA A 450 -13.27 -4.66 0.38
C ALA A 450 -12.78 -5.40 -0.87
N HIS A 451 -11.67 -4.94 -1.46
CA HIS A 451 -11.06 -5.64 -2.59
C HIS A 451 -10.50 -7.00 -2.17
N PHE A 452 -9.80 -7.09 -1.04
CA PHE A 452 -9.30 -8.38 -0.55
C PHE A 452 -10.44 -9.36 -0.25
N ALA A 453 -11.55 -8.87 0.29
CA ALA A 453 -12.75 -9.68 0.48
C ALA A 453 -13.38 -10.13 -0.85
N SER A 454 -13.32 -9.32 -1.91
CA SER A 454 -13.84 -9.72 -3.22
C SER A 454 -12.98 -10.81 -3.88
N GLN A 455 -11.66 -10.80 -3.63
CA GLN A 455 -10.73 -11.78 -4.20
C GLN A 455 -10.61 -13.07 -3.37
N TYR A 456 -10.59 -12.92 -2.05
CA TYR A 456 -10.20 -13.97 -1.10
C TYR A 456 -11.29 -14.26 -0.06
N GLY A 457 -12.46 -13.62 -0.15
CA GLY A 457 -13.57 -13.79 0.80
C GLY A 457 -14.21 -15.18 0.79
N GLU A 458 -14.09 -15.91 -0.32
CA GLU A 458 -14.63 -17.28 -0.45
C GLU A 458 -13.71 -18.37 0.12
N ARG A 459 -12.49 -18.00 0.58
CA ARG A 459 -11.54 -18.96 1.14
C ARG A 459 -12.14 -19.56 2.44
N PRO A 460 -12.38 -20.87 2.51
CA PRO A 460 -12.97 -21.49 3.70
C PRO A 460 -11.93 -21.61 4.82
N ALA A 461 -12.41 -21.75 6.05
CA ALA A 461 -11.56 -22.21 7.14
C ALA A 461 -10.87 -23.53 6.75
N GLY A 462 -9.60 -23.67 7.09
CA GLY A 462 -8.75 -24.80 6.68
C GLY A 462 -8.05 -24.61 5.34
N TYR A 463 -8.26 -23.50 4.61
CA TYR A 463 -7.54 -23.19 3.37
C TYR A 463 -6.01 -23.22 3.55
N PHE A 464 -5.52 -22.78 4.71
CA PHE A 464 -4.09 -22.79 5.07
C PHE A 464 -3.68 -23.98 5.95
N ALA A 465 -4.52 -25.01 6.11
CA ALA A 465 -4.27 -26.11 7.04
C ALA A 465 -2.98 -26.87 6.71
N GLU A 466 -2.59 -26.96 5.44
CA GLU A 466 -1.35 -27.63 5.02
C GLU A 466 -0.10 -26.96 5.62
N LEU A 467 -0.15 -25.66 5.94
CA LEU A 467 0.95 -24.94 6.59
C LEU A 467 1.14 -25.33 8.06
N THR A 468 0.21 -26.09 8.64
CA THR A 468 0.36 -26.70 9.98
C THR A 468 1.01 -28.08 9.92
N SER A 469 1.13 -28.66 8.72
CA SER A 469 1.67 -30.01 8.53
C SER A 469 3.19 -29.98 8.34
N GLY A 470 3.88 -30.89 9.00
CA GLY A 470 5.34 -31.05 8.92
C GLY A 470 6.12 -30.33 10.02
N GLU A 471 7.45 -30.25 9.84
CA GLU A 471 8.39 -29.71 10.85
C GLU A 471 8.63 -28.19 10.70
N ARG A 472 8.00 -27.53 9.72
CA ARG A 472 8.20 -26.09 9.47
C ARG A 472 7.47 -25.24 10.53
N PRO A 473 8.04 -24.09 10.95
CA PRO A 473 7.33 -23.13 11.79
C PRO A 473 6.00 -22.69 11.17
N SER A 474 4.97 -22.62 12.00
CA SER A 474 3.61 -22.22 11.62
C SER A 474 3.01 -21.24 12.62
N LEU A 475 2.04 -20.46 12.18
CA LEU A 475 1.30 -19.53 13.04
C LEU A 475 0.21 -20.29 13.80
N ASP A 476 0.07 -20.05 15.11
CA ASP A 476 -0.99 -20.70 15.89
C ASP A 476 -2.38 -20.21 15.44
N GLY A 477 -3.30 -21.17 15.20
CA GLY A 477 -4.67 -20.91 14.76
C GLY A 477 -4.80 -20.60 13.26
N ILE A 478 -3.74 -20.77 12.46
CA ILE A 478 -3.77 -20.51 11.01
C ILE A 478 -4.82 -21.32 10.25
N GLU A 479 -5.19 -22.51 10.76
CA GLU A 479 -6.23 -23.36 10.20
C GLU A 479 -7.63 -22.75 10.34
N LEU A 480 -7.81 -21.76 11.21
CA LEU A 480 -9.07 -21.04 11.40
C LEU A 480 -9.22 -19.84 10.48
N LEU A 481 -8.14 -19.42 9.79
CA LEU A 481 -8.22 -18.30 8.86
C LEU A 481 -9.16 -18.64 7.70
N ASP A 482 -10.07 -17.72 7.44
CA ASP A 482 -11.03 -17.75 6.36
C ASP A 482 -11.22 -16.35 5.78
N GLY A 483 -11.92 -16.26 4.65
CA GLY A 483 -12.14 -15.00 3.94
C GLY A 483 -12.92 -13.94 4.73
N THR A 484 -13.55 -14.32 5.85
CA THR A 484 -14.24 -13.35 6.72
C THR A 484 -13.29 -12.43 7.48
N LEU A 485 -11.99 -12.74 7.52
CA LEU A 485 -10.94 -11.90 8.11
C LEU A 485 -11.07 -10.44 7.68
N PHE A 486 -11.20 -10.20 6.36
CA PHE A 486 -11.21 -8.84 5.81
C PHE A 486 -12.42 -8.03 6.30
N LEU A 487 -13.60 -8.66 6.38
CA LEU A 487 -14.81 -8.01 6.89
C LEU A 487 -14.71 -7.72 8.40
N ARG A 488 -14.17 -8.66 9.17
CA ARG A 488 -13.93 -8.49 10.63
C ARG A 488 -13.03 -7.31 10.90
N VAL A 489 -11.92 -7.20 10.17
CA VAL A 489 -10.94 -6.12 10.30
C VAL A 489 -11.52 -4.78 9.82
N ALA A 490 -12.31 -4.79 8.75
CA ALA A 490 -13.02 -3.62 8.26
C ALA A 490 -14.02 -3.09 9.30
N GLY A 491 -14.76 -4.00 9.96
CA GLY A 491 -15.67 -3.70 11.06
C GLY A 491 -14.96 -3.06 12.25
N LEU A 492 -13.89 -3.67 12.75
CA LEU A 492 -13.10 -3.13 13.86
C LEU A 492 -12.56 -1.73 13.55
N THR A 493 -12.05 -1.51 12.34
CA THR A 493 -11.54 -0.21 11.90
C THR A 493 -12.64 0.85 11.92
N ALA A 494 -13.81 0.52 11.37
CA ALA A 494 -14.96 1.41 11.33
C ALA A 494 -15.52 1.72 12.72
N GLU A 495 -15.62 0.72 13.59
CA GLU A 495 -16.06 0.89 14.98
C GLU A 495 -15.14 1.83 15.74
N ARG A 496 -13.82 1.67 15.58
CA ARG A 496 -12.81 2.48 16.24
C ARG A 496 -12.84 3.95 15.80
N VAL A 497 -12.94 4.21 14.50
CA VAL A 497 -13.07 5.59 13.98
C VAL A 497 -14.39 6.21 14.45
N ALA A 498 -15.48 5.44 14.43
CA ALA A 498 -16.79 5.95 14.85
C ALA A 498 -16.90 6.13 16.37
N ALA A 499 -16.07 5.47 17.19
CA ALA A 499 -15.98 5.69 18.63
C ALA A 499 -15.20 6.97 18.98
N ALA A 500 -14.20 7.33 18.16
CA ALA A 500 -13.41 8.55 18.33
C ALA A 500 -14.18 9.86 18.00
N GLY A 501 -15.26 9.77 17.21
CA GLY A 501 -16.10 10.91 16.88
C GLY A 501 -15.35 11.95 16.03
N GLU A 502 -15.29 13.20 16.50
CA GLU A 502 -14.60 14.29 15.79
C GLU A 502 -13.09 14.37 16.11
N ASP A 503 -12.62 13.69 17.16
CA ASP A 503 -11.23 13.73 17.57
C ASP A 503 -10.37 12.80 16.72
N ARG A 504 -9.81 13.39 15.66
CA ARG A 504 -8.93 12.68 14.71
C ARG A 504 -7.67 12.12 15.35
N SER A 505 -7.19 12.68 16.46
CA SER A 505 -6.00 12.17 17.13
C SER A 505 -6.21 10.76 17.69
N LEU A 506 -7.48 10.36 17.85
CA LEU A 506 -7.87 9.06 18.35
C LEU A 506 -8.16 8.04 17.24
N PHE A 507 -8.11 8.40 15.95
CA PHE A 507 -8.44 7.48 14.86
C PHE A 507 -7.36 6.42 14.65
N TRP A 508 -6.10 6.81 14.80
CA TRP A 508 -4.94 6.01 14.47
C TRP A 508 -3.95 6.00 15.62
N ASP A 509 -3.62 4.80 16.09
CA ASP A 509 -2.70 4.57 17.19
C ASP A 509 -1.26 4.61 16.66
N VAL A 510 -0.36 5.23 17.43
CA VAL A 510 1.08 5.35 17.08
C VAL A 510 1.99 4.76 18.14
N ARG A 511 1.43 4.21 19.23
CA ARG A 511 2.19 3.71 20.38
C ARG A 511 2.98 2.42 20.16
N GLY A 512 2.62 1.65 19.13
CA GLY A 512 3.26 0.36 18.81
C GLY A 512 2.88 -0.75 19.80
N PHE A 513 3.65 -1.84 19.78
CA PHE A 513 3.40 -3.09 20.50
C PHE A 513 4.65 -3.54 21.28
N PHE A 514 5.12 -2.74 22.23
CA PHE A 514 6.41 -2.92 22.91
C PHE A 514 6.28 -3.54 24.32
N VAL A 515 5.64 -4.71 24.38
CA VAL A 515 5.47 -5.51 25.62
C VAL A 515 6.60 -6.47 25.88
#